data_AF-A0A662ISW3-F1
#
_entry.id   AF-A0A662ISW3-F1
#
_cell.length_a   1.000
_cell.length_b   1.000
_cell.length_c   1.000
_cell.angle_alpha   90.00
_cell.angle_beta   90.00
_cell.angle_gamma   90.00
#
_symmetry.space_group_name_H-M   'P 1'
#
loop_
_entity.id
_entity.type
_entity.pdbx_description
1 polymer ?
#
loop_
_entity_poly.entity_id
_entity_poly.type
_entity_poly.pdbx_seq_one_letter_code
_entity_poly.pdbx_strand_id
1 'polypeptide(L)'
;MGVAKEKLTAAERRRIAGGLFTVTSTDEHKGELHGLCPNHKEEHPSFSYSWVEDVSHCFSCGWSGDLVALFGLSRGLDQRTAFKRFCDENGISRRGDPPVADPPVDNNKTQQKPPGPDLEEIWQRFDPLPPKWLRRLEKIRGWSAKAIESLDIRRQTYYLCKKTGRIKPVVKKEWRKIAIPIRDGHGVLKNIRLYQPGAKQYKLISWGKGYGKGRLFPARPGPSDPVLLCEGEADTICAISHGFNAITQTTKRMRWPKAHRKPFAGRDVVICYDADLPGQKYARAAADSLSGVASRVRLLEWPDFMGREEDGSWPAKAGDDLTDFFVKHGKAPADLQTLIEMAPEAAKEKGRSGVGPGEAAAFFAVGINDRYAFKPRLLAERILEDMDICSDPMTGILYRWNGEYWEVTYEDYIEQRAIALLGDESRSSWVKDAVNQVRKLSNLPAGRAMNDRTEWTCIKNGMFNVYTKELRAHHRDFYASFQIPVVFDPERTPRADRWVRYLEEAVQTQEVIMQLQEFAGVCLTRDVKYAKCMILVGPGSDGKSIFIKLLRKMVGPENCSAVSFNELERHFQRASLYGKVLNVS
;
A
#
# COMPACT_ATOMS: atom_id res chain seq x y z
N MET A 1 6.55 12.45 17.97
CA MET A 1 6.67 13.06 19.31
C MET A 1 5.25 13.34 19.80
N GLY A 2 4.99 13.27 21.10
CA GLY A 2 3.65 13.46 21.69
C GLY A 2 3.14 14.89 21.48
N VAL A 3 1.81 15.08 21.46
CA VAL A 3 1.19 16.41 21.24
C VAL A 3 1.56 17.41 22.34
N ALA A 4 1.77 16.93 23.58
CA ALA A 4 2.22 17.74 24.68
C ALA A 4 3.64 18.27 24.44
N LYS A 5 4.57 17.43 23.96
CA LYS A 5 5.92 17.88 23.58
C LYS A 5 5.93 18.96 22.50
N GLU A 6 5.00 18.87 21.54
CA GLU A 6 4.91 19.79 20.41
C GLU A 6 4.19 21.11 20.72
N LYS A 7 3.27 21.12 21.69
CA LYS A 7 2.32 22.23 21.90
C LYS A 7 2.43 22.93 23.24
N LEU A 8 3.08 22.31 24.23
CA LEU A 8 3.27 22.87 25.56
C LEU A 8 4.75 23.12 25.81
N THR A 9 5.06 24.17 26.56
CA THR A 9 6.38 24.44 27.09
C THR A 9 6.78 23.42 28.16
N ALA A 10 8.08 23.29 28.42
CA ALA A 10 8.60 22.41 29.48
C ALA A 10 7.99 22.75 30.86
N ALA A 11 7.80 24.04 31.16
CA ALA A 11 7.18 24.51 32.40
C ALA A 11 5.70 24.10 32.52
N GLU A 12 4.93 24.22 31.43
CA GLU A 12 3.53 23.78 31.39
C GLU A 12 3.42 22.26 31.56
N ARG A 13 4.28 21.49 30.87
CA ARG A 13 4.32 20.04 31.01
C ARG A 13 4.65 19.60 32.43
N ARG A 14 5.62 20.24 33.08
CA ARG A 14 5.96 20.00 34.49
C ARG A 14 4.78 20.28 35.41
N ARG A 15 4.12 21.43 35.26
CA ARG A 15 2.97 21.82 36.08
C ARG A 15 1.80 20.85 35.94
N ILE A 16 1.47 20.45 34.71
CA ILE A 16 0.37 19.52 34.45
C ILE A 16 0.68 18.14 35.04
N ALA A 17 1.88 17.60 34.78
CA ALA A 17 2.28 16.29 35.27
C ALA A 17 2.27 16.20 36.81
N GLY A 18 2.69 17.26 37.50
CA GLY A 18 2.69 17.32 38.97
C GLY A 18 1.31 17.21 39.62
N GLY A 19 0.22 17.37 38.85
CA GLY A 19 -1.15 17.15 39.31
C GLY A 19 -1.76 15.79 38.92
N LEU A 20 -1.02 14.91 38.23
CA LEU A 20 -1.55 13.64 37.72
C LEU A 20 -1.15 12.42 38.57
N PHE A 21 -0.20 12.58 39.47
CA PHE A 21 0.25 11.54 40.40
C PHE A 21 0.85 12.18 41.65
N THR A 22 1.06 11.40 42.70
CA THR A 22 1.63 11.88 43.96
C THR A 22 3.15 12.05 43.82
N VAL A 23 3.60 13.28 43.57
CA VAL A 23 5.03 13.62 43.48
C VAL A 23 5.67 13.62 44.87
N THR A 24 6.78 12.90 45.03
CA THR A 24 7.56 12.84 46.27
C THR A 24 8.88 13.58 46.18
N SER A 25 9.46 13.69 44.99
CA SER A 25 10.69 14.47 44.76
C SER A 25 10.77 15.00 43.34
N THR A 26 11.61 16.01 43.13
CA THR A 26 11.85 16.65 41.83
C THR A 26 13.35 16.75 41.59
N ASP A 27 13.82 16.29 40.42
CA ASP A 27 15.19 16.48 39.95
C ASP A 27 15.22 17.61 38.91
N GLU A 28 15.62 18.79 39.37
CA GLU A 28 15.70 20.00 38.52
C GLU A 28 16.80 19.91 37.47
N HIS A 29 17.87 19.16 37.73
CA HIS A 29 19.00 19.03 36.81
C HIS A 29 18.65 18.13 35.61
N LYS A 30 17.92 17.04 35.85
CA LYS A 30 17.47 16.11 34.80
C LYS A 30 16.12 16.47 34.20
N GLY A 31 15.35 17.32 34.88
CA GLY A 31 14.04 17.73 34.41
C GLY A 31 12.96 16.67 34.65
N GLU A 32 12.99 16.01 35.82
CA GLU A 32 12.13 14.86 36.15
C GLU A 32 11.35 15.01 37.46
N LEU A 33 10.11 14.53 37.47
CA LEU A 33 9.29 14.35 38.67
C LEU A 33 9.31 12.86 39.05
N HIS A 34 9.48 12.56 40.34
CA HIS A 34 9.40 11.20 40.87
C HIS A 34 8.30 11.08 41.92
N GLY A 35 7.64 9.93 41.98
CA GLY A 35 6.50 9.74 42.87
C GLY A 35 5.87 8.36 42.82
N LEU A 36 4.67 8.24 43.41
CA LEU A 36 3.89 7.01 43.41
C LEU A 36 3.19 6.81 42.07
N CYS A 37 3.16 5.57 41.58
CA CYS A 37 2.54 5.22 40.32
C CYS A 37 1.00 5.37 40.38
N PRO A 38 0.36 6.03 39.39
CA PRO A 38 -1.09 6.11 39.33
C PRO A 38 -1.76 4.83 38.80
N ASN A 39 -1.00 3.85 38.29
CA ASN A 39 -1.53 2.61 37.72
C ASN A 39 -1.75 1.50 38.76
N HIS A 40 -0.95 1.47 39.82
CA HIS A 40 -1.03 0.44 40.87
C HIS A 40 -0.77 1.07 42.25
N LYS A 41 -1.23 0.39 43.31
CA LYS A 41 -1.01 0.86 44.68
C LYS A 41 0.38 0.46 45.17
N GLU A 42 1.15 1.43 45.65
CA GLU A 42 2.47 1.24 46.24
C GLU A 42 2.74 2.28 47.33
N GLU A 43 3.65 1.97 48.26
CA GLU A 43 4.08 2.90 49.33
C GLU A 43 5.43 3.58 49.01
N HIS A 44 6.25 2.97 48.15
CA HIS A 44 7.55 3.49 47.74
C HIS A 44 7.49 4.09 46.32
N PRO A 45 8.08 5.27 46.06
CA PRO A 45 8.06 5.90 44.74
C PRO A 45 8.79 5.05 43.67
N SER A 46 8.07 4.63 42.64
CA SER A 46 8.65 3.91 41.48
C SER A 46 8.37 4.57 40.14
N PHE A 47 7.65 5.69 40.13
CA PHE A 47 7.19 6.38 38.93
C PHE A 47 8.02 7.62 38.64
N SER A 48 8.41 7.82 37.38
CA SER A 48 9.04 9.05 36.91
C SER A 48 8.35 9.65 35.69
N TYR A 49 8.41 10.96 35.57
CA TYR A 49 8.03 11.70 34.36
C TYR A 49 9.05 12.80 34.04
N SER A 50 9.59 12.79 32.82
CA SER A 50 10.48 13.83 32.29
C SER A 50 9.69 14.89 31.52
N TRP A 51 9.67 16.14 32.02
CA TRP A 51 9.02 17.25 31.30
C TRP A 51 9.87 17.80 30.15
N VAL A 52 11.14 17.43 30.09
CA VAL A 52 12.02 17.71 28.94
C VAL A 52 11.68 16.74 27.81
N GLU A 53 11.63 15.45 28.11
CA GLU A 53 11.46 14.42 27.10
C GLU A 53 10.00 14.04 26.78
N ASP A 54 9.04 14.44 27.62
CA ASP A 54 7.60 14.08 27.55
C ASP A 54 7.41 12.56 27.62
N VAL A 55 8.07 11.93 28.59
CA VAL A 55 8.04 10.48 28.81
C VAL A 55 7.83 10.20 30.29
N SER A 56 6.93 9.28 30.57
CA SER A 56 6.70 8.69 31.89
C SER A 56 6.98 7.20 31.88
N HIS A 57 7.49 6.70 33.01
CA HIS A 57 7.81 5.30 33.18
C HIS A 57 7.64 4.90 34.65
N CYS A 58 7.05 3.73 34.88
CA CYS A 58 7.04 3.06 36.18
C CYS A 58 8.06 1.93 36.19
N PHE A 59 9.04 1.99 37.09
CA PHE A 59 10.06 0.95 37.21
C PHE A 59 9.56 -0.33 37.88
N SER A 60 8.39 -0.29 38.55
CA SER A 60 7.80 -1.46 39.21
C SER A 60 6.80 -2.21 38.35
N CYS A 61 5.85 -1.54 37.69
CA CYS A 61 4.83 -2.21 36.86
C CYS A 61 5.10 -2.15 35.34
N GLY A 62 6.16 -1.43 34.91
CA GLY A 62 6.56 -1.33 33.51
C GLY A 62 5.65 -0.45 32.65
N TRP A 63 4.65 0.22 33.24
CA TRP A 63 3.80 1.15 32.49
C TRP A 63 4.63 2.33 31.97
N SER A 64 4.42 2.72 30.71
CA SER A 64 5.09 3.85 30.09
C SER A 64 4.18 4.61 29.13
N GLY A 65 4.43 5.90 28.96
CA GLY A 65 3.60 6.76 28.10
C GLY A 65 4.08 8.22 28.05
N ASP A 66 3.48 9.02 27.18
CA ASP A 66 3.66 10.49 27.17
C ASP A 66 2.70 11.17 28.17
N LEU A 67 2.76 12.49 28.30
CA LEU A 67 1.92 13.24 29.24
C LEU A 67 0.40 13.04 29.01
N VAL A 68 -0.01 12.78 27.77
CA VAL A 68 -1.42 12.51 27.43
C VAL A 68 -1.83 11.13 27.90
N ALA A 69 -0.96 10.13 27.72
CA ALA A 69 -1.18 8.79 28.25
C ALA A 69 -1.25 8.80 29.79
N LEU A 70 -0.36 9.56 30.46
CA LEU A 70 -0.38 9.73 31.91
C LEU A 70 -1.68 10.40 32.40
N PHE A 71 -2.14 11.42 31.68
CA PHE A 71 -3.43 12.07 31.96
C PHE A 71 -4.62 11.13 31.80
N GLY A 72 -4.58 10.25 30.79
CA GLY A 72 -5.61 9.24 30.59
C GLY A 72 -5.61 8.21 31.72
N LEU A 73 -4.41 7.73 32.09
CA LEU A 73 -4.21 6.75 33.15
C LEU A 73 -4.74 7.26 34.50
N SER A 74 -4.35 8.46 34.92
CA SER A 74 -4.74 9.00 36.23
C SER A 74 -6.24 9.28 36.37
N ARG A 75 -6.97 9.29 35.25
CA ARG A 75 -8.42 9.57 35.19
C ARG A 75 -9.25 8.40 34.65
N GLY A 76 -8.64 7.24 34.42
CA GLY A 76 -9.33 6.05 33.92
C GLY A 76 -9.95 6.22 32.52
N LEU A 77 -9.34 7.03 31.66
CA LEU A 77 -9.85 7.33 30.31
C LEU A 77 -9.15 6.48 29.24
N ASP A 78 -9.89 6.05 28.23
CA ASP A 78 -9.30 5.47 27.02
C ASP A 78 -8.48 6.52 26.26
N GLN A 79 -7.50 6.07 25.46
CA GLN A 79 -6.53 6.94 24.79
C GLN A 79 -7.16 8.04 23.93
N ARG A 80 -8.30 7.77 23.28
CA ARG A 80 -8.95 8.74 22.40
C ARG A 80 -9.68 9.82 23.21
N THR A 81 -10.37 9.40 24.28
CA THR A 81 -11.05 10.32 25.20
C THR A 81 -10.05 11.15 26.01
N ALA A 82 -8.95 10.52 26.46
CA ALA A 82 -7.84 11.18 27.14
C ALA A 82 -7.23 12.28 26.27
N PHE A 83 -6.91 11.97 25.00
CA PHE A 83 -6.38 12.95 24.05
C PHE A 83 -7.33 14.13 23.82
N LYS A 84 -8.63 13.84 23.62
CA LYS A 84 -9.68 14.86 23.46
C LYS A 84 -9.71 15.80 24.67
N ARG A 85 -9.87 15.27 25.88
CA ARG A 85 -9.98 16.07 27.11
C ARG A 85 -8.71 16.80 27.46
N PHE A 86 -7.55 16.16 27.29
CA PHE A 86 -6.25 16.80 27.53
C PHE A 86 -6.08 18.03 26.66
N CYS A 87 -6.47 17.96 25.38
CA CYS A 87 -6.41 19.11 24.49
C CYS A 87 -7.40 20.22 24.88
N ASP A 88 -8.62 19.87 25.28
CA ASP A 88 -9.62 20.86 25.73
C ASP A 88 -9.15 21.59 27.00
N GLU A 89 -8.68 20.86 28.00
CA GLU A 89 -8.27 21.41 29.30
C GLU A 89 -7.00 22.26 29.24
N ASN A 90 -6.16 22.03 28.23
CA ASN A 90 -4.90 22.76 28.05
C ASN A 90 -4.93 23.73 26.86
N GLY A 91 -6.12 24.02 26.29
CA GLY A 91 -6.27 24.97 25.19
C GLY A 91 -5.53 24.57 23.91
N ILE A 92 -5.21 23.28 23.73
CA ILE A 92 -4.50 22.77 22.56
C ILE A 92 -5.51 22.55 21.44
N SER A 93 -5.48 23.41 20.42
CA SER A 93 -6.38 23.27 19.27
C SER A 93 -6.16 21.93 18.56
N ARG A 94 -7.18 21.05 18.60
CA ARG A 94 -7.18 19.81 17.83
C ARG A 94 -7.47 20.12 16.36
N ARG A 95 -7.04 19.25 15.45
CA ARG A 95 -7.38 19.39 14.03
C ARG A 95 -8.90 19.31 13.84
N GLY A 96 -9.53 20.46 13.63
CA GLY A 96 -10.93 20.57 13.23
C GLY A 96 -11.89 21.19 14.25
N ASP A 97 -11.42 21.77 15.35
CA ASP A 97 -12.32 22.42 16.31
C ASP A 97 -12.63 23.89 15.92
N PRO A 98 -13.92 24.30 15.87
CA PRO A 98 -14.36 25.70 15.88
C PRO A 98 -14.47 26.26 17.32
N PRO A 99 -14.66 27.58 17.54
CA PRO A 99 -14.74 28.17 18.89
C PRO A 99 -16.04 27.77 19.62
N VAL A 100 -15.95 27.72 20.96
CA VAL A 100 -16.93 27.15 21.91
C VAL A 100 -18.10 28.10 22.21
N ALA A 101 -19.31 27.55 22.36
CA ALA A 101 -20.39 28.06 23.23
C ALA A 101 -21.33 26.92 23.66
N ASP A 102 -21.77 26.91 24.94
CA ASP A 102 -22.72 25.97 25.57
C ASP A 102 -24.21 26.45 25.41
N PRO A 103 -25.24 25.76 25.98
CA PRO A 103 -25.88 24.46 25.63
C PRO A 103 -27.42 24.67 25.39
N PRO A 104 -28.33 23.66 25.41
CA PRO A 104 -28.38 22.31 24.81
C PRO A 104 -29.64 22.06 23.91
N VAL A 105 -29.75 20.83 23.37
CA VAL A 105 -30.96 20.11 22.85
C VAL A 105 -31.39 20.52 21.42
N ASP A 106 -31.66 19.66 20.43
CA ASP A 106 -32.32 18.36 20.43
C ASP A 106 -31.87 17.44 19.26
N ASN A 107 -31.95 16.13 19.50
CA ASN A 107 -31.58 15.07 18.57
C ASN A 107 -32.70 14.80 17.56
N ASN A 108 -32.59 15.37 16.35
CA ASN A 108 -32.98 14.72 15.09
C ASN A 108 -32.90 15.71 13.93
N LYS A 109 -31.85 15.61 13.11
CA LYS A 109 -31.85 15.88 11.66
C LYS A 109 -30.46 15.58 11.12
N THR A 110 -30.42 14.75 10.09
CA THR A 110 -29.30 14.51 9.17
C THR A 110 -28.40 15.74 9.01
N GLN A 111 -27.25 15.76 9.71
CA GLN A 111 -26.27 16.83 9.53
C GLN A 111 -25.51 16.59 8.22
N GLN A 112 -25.95 17.31 7.18
CA GLN A 112 -25.10 17.60 6.04
C GLN A 112 -23.84 18.29 6.55
N LYS A 113 -22.69 17.71 6.18
CA LYS A 113 -21.37 18.29 6.40
C LYS A 113 -21.36 19.71 5.81
N PRO A 114 -20.84 20.75 6.51
CA PRO A 114 -20.75 22.08 5.92
C PRO A 114 -19.97 22.02 4.61
N PRO A 115 -20.38 22.77 3.56
CA PRO A 115 -19.71 22.73 2.28
C PRO A 115 -18.26 23.16 2.48
N GLY A 116 -17.34 22.37 1.91
CA GLY A 116 -15.96 22.79 1.75
C GLY A 116 -15.88 24.08 0.92
N PRO A 117 -14.68 24.66 0.75
CA PRO A 117 -14.52 25.84 -0.09
C PRO A 117 -15.13 25.58 -1.48
N ASP A 118 -15.89 26.54 -2.00
CA ASP A 118 -16.57 26.41 -3.29
C ASP A 118 -15.53 26.19 -4.39
N LEU A 119 -15.45 24.94 -4.88
CA LEU A 119 -14.48 24.58 -5.91
C LEU A 119 -14.76 25.32 -7.21
N GLU A 120 -16.01 25.64 -7.51
CA GLU A 120 -16.37 26.31 -8.75
C GLU A 120 -15.86 27.75 -8.75
N GLU A 121 -16.04 28.47 -7.63
CA GLU A 121 -15.50 29.82 -7.45
C GLU A 121 -13.97 29.83 -7.57
N ILE A 122 -13.30 28.82 -6.99
CA ILE A 122 -11.85 28.66 -7.10
C ILE A 122 -11.44 28.40 -8.56
N TRP A 123 -12.19 27.54 -9.24
CA TRP A 123 -11.90 27.13 -10.61
C TRP A 123 -11.94 28.30 -11.59
N GLN A 124 -12.88 29.24 -11.41
CA GLN A 124 -12.96 30.45 -12.23
C GLN A 124 -11.70 31.32 -12.15
N ARG A 125 -10.89 31.19 -11.09
CA ARG A 125 -9.62 31.91 -10.94
C ARG A 125 -8.45 31.22 -11.65
N PHE A 126 -8.63 30.02 -12.19
CA PHE A 126 -7.58 29.31 -12.91
C PHE A 126 -7.48 29.84 -14.33
N ASP A 127 -6.26 30.16 -14.75
CA ASP A 127 -6.00 30.71 -16.08
C ASP A 127 -5.96 29.59 -17.14
N PRO A 128 -6.25 29.89 -18.41
CA PRO A 128 -5.98 28.95 -19.50
C PRO A 128 -4.48 28.61 -19.60
N LEU A 129 -4.19 27.46 -20.20
CA LEU A 129 -2.81 27.06 -20.47
C LEU A 129 -2.16 27.99 -21.52
N PRO A 130 -0.95 28.55 -21.26
CA PRO A 130 -0.28 29.39 -22.25
C PRO A 130 0.07 28.62 -23.54
N PRO A 131 0.16 29.29 -24.71
CA PRO A 131 0.46 28.62 -26.00
C PRO A 131 1.72 27.76 -26.01
N LYS A 132 2.78 28.18 -25.27
CA LYS A 132 4.01 27.40 -25.11
C LYS A 132 3.76 26.04 -24.44
N TRP A 133 2.82 25.99 -23.50
CA TRP A 133 2.45 24.76 -22.81
C TRP A 133 1.53 23.88 -23.64
N LEU A 134 0.65 24.45 -24.46
CA LEU A 134 -0.15 23.68 -25.42
C LEU A 134 0.77 22.90 -26.37
N ARG A 135 1.71 23.59 -27.04
CA ARG A 135 2.72 22.96 -27.92
C ARG A 135 3.58 21.91 -27.19
N ARG A 136 3.91 22.19 -25.92
CA ARG A 136 4.67 21.24 -25.10
C ARG A 136 3.86 19.96 -24.88
N LEU A 137 2.60 20.08 -24.43
CA LEU A 137 1.76 18.94 -24.08
C LEU A 137 1.35 18.11 -25.28
N GLU A 138 1.15 18.75 -26.43
CA GLU A 138 1.01 18.07 -27.71
C GLU A 138 2.24 17.18 -27.97
N LYS A 139 3.45 17.73 -27.86
CA LYS A 139 4.69 16.97 -28.08
C LYS A 139 4.92 15.84 -27.07
N ILE A 140 4.69 16.07 -25.77
CA ILE A 140 5.11 15.12 -24.72
C ILE A 140 3.98 14.22 -24.21
N ARG A 141 2.73 14.54 -24.51
CA ARG A 141 1.56 13.74 -24.09
C ARG A 141 0.52 13.51 -25.21
N GLY A 142 0.73 14.04 -26.41
CA GLY A 142 -0.28 13.95 -27.48
C GLY A 142 -1.55 14.74 -27.19
N TRP A 143 -1.51 15.73 -26.28
CA TRP A 143 -2.70 16.49 -25.90
C TRP A 143 -2.95 17.65 -26.87
N SER A 144 -4.04 17.61 -27.61
CA SER A 144 -4.41 18.66 -28.56
C SER A 144 -5.03 19.86 -27.84
N ALA A 145 -4.87 21.06 -28.43
CA ALA A 145 -5.48 22.28 -27.87
C ALA A 145 -7.01 22.15 -27.76
N LYS A 146 -7.64 21.49 -28.74
CA LYS A 146 -9.09 21.22 -28.76
C LYS A 146 -9.54 20.35 -27.59
N ALA A 147 -8.81 19.29 -27.26
CA ALA A 147 -9.14 18.43 -26.11
C ALA A 147 -8.90 19.15 -24.77
N ILE A 148 -7.84 19.96 -24.69
CA ILE A 148 -7.58 20.79 -23.51
C ILE A 148 -8.72 21.78 -23.28
N GLU A 149 -9.21 22.43 -24.34
CA GLU A 149 -10.34 23.36 -24.27
C GLU A 149 -11.64 22.64 -23.91
N SER A 150 -11.98 21.54 -24.59
CA SER A 150 -13.25 20.83 -24.37
C SER A 150 -13.37 20.20 -22.99
N LEU A 151 -12.25 19.81 -22.38
CA LEU A 151 -12.17 19.27 -21.03
C LEU A 151 -11.94 20.36 -19.97
N ASP A 152 -11.92 21.63 -20.38
CA ASP A 152 -11.67 22.80 -19.53
C ASP A 152 -10.35 22.65 -18.75
N ILE A 153 -9.30 22.10 -19.35
CA ILE A 153 -8.02 21.87 -18.66
C ILE A 153 -7.25 23.19 -18.56
N ARG A 154 -6.81 23.53 -17.34
CA ARG A 154 -6.27 24.85 -17.02
C ARG A 154 -4.86 24.82 -16.45
N ARG A 155 -4.23 25.98 -16.44
CA ARG A 155 -3.01 26.23 -15.68
C ARG A 155 -3.31 26.14 -14.19
N GLN A 156 -2.45 25.47 -13.42
CA GLN A 156 -2.48 25.62 -11.96
C GLN A 156 -2.08 27.05 -11.55
N THR A 157 -3.05 27.94 -11.37
CA THR A 157 -2.82 29.29 -10.83
C THR A 157 -2.90 29.32 -9.30
N TYR A 158 -3.60 28.37 -8.67
CA TYR A 158 -3.72 28.29 -7.21
C TYR A 158 -3.45 26.88 -6.68
N TYR A 159 -3.15 26.79 -5.39
CA TYR A 159 -3.06 25.52 -4.67
C TYR A 159 -3.58 25.65 -3.24
N LEU A 160 -4.07 24.54 -2.70
CA LEU A 160 -4.44 24.44 -1.29
C LEU A 160 -3.17 24.17 -0.44
N CYS A 161 -2.79 25.11 0.41
CA CYS A 161 -1.63 24.95 1.27
C CYS A 161 -1.90 23.91 2.36
N LYS A 162 -1.20 22.77 2.33
CA LYS A 162 -1.38 21.67 3.30
C LYS A 162 -1.12 22.08 4.75
N LYS A 163 -0.26 23.08 4.98
CA LYS A 163 0.08 23.58 6.33
C LYS A 163 -0.98 24.50 6.91
N THR A 164 -1.52 25.40 6.09
CA THR A 164 -2.41 26.48 6.57
C THR A 164 -3.88 26.27 6.19
N GLY A 165 -4.20 25.31 5.32
CA GLY A 165 -5.55 25.11 4.78
C GLY A 165 -6.05 26.24 3.85
N ARG A 166 -5.23 27.28 3.63
CA ARG A 166 -5.57 28.44 2.80
C ARG A 166 -5.21 28.20 1.34
N ILE A 167 -5.99 28.77 0.44
CA ILE A 167 -5.70 28.81 -1.00
C ILE A 167 -4.63 29.86 -1.23
N LYS A 168 -3.55 29.50 -1.93
CA LYS A 168 -2.43 30.39 -2.25
C LYS A 168 -2.23 30.44 -3.76
N PRO A 169 -1.88 31.61 -4.33
CA PRO A 169 -1.49 31.69 -5.72
C PRO A 169 -0.16 30.96 -5.95
N VAL A 170 0.01 30.38 -7.12
CA VAL A 170 1.27 29.83 -7.61
C VAL A 170 2.06 30.95 -8.27
N VAL A 171 3.28 31.19 -7.78
CA VAL A 171 4.17 32.18 -8.40
C VAL A 171 4.67 31.64 -9.74
N LYS A 172 4.72 32.47 -10.78
CA LYS A 172 5.07 32.06 -12.17
C LYS A 172 6.35 31.22 -12.27
N LYS A 173 7.36 31.48 -11.42
CA LYS A 173 8.63 30.72 -11.36
C LYS A 173 8.47 29.28 -10.82
N GLU A 174 7.42 29.02 -10.04
CA GLU A 174 7.17 27.73 -9.38
C GLU A 174 6.14 26.87 -10.12
N TRP A 175 5.46 27.43 -11.11
CA TRP A 175 4.39 26.73 -11.81
C TRP A 175 4.92 25.54 -12.63
N ARG A 176 4.47 24.33 -12.26
CA ARG A 176 4.88 23.07 -12.89
C ARG A 176 3.74 22.11 -13.20
N LYS A 177 2.51 22.39 -12.73
CA LYS A 177 1.38 21.44 -12.81
C LYS A 177 0.20 21.95 -13.61
N ILE A 178 -0.48 21.06 -14.29
CA ILE A 178 -1.70 21.32 -15.03
C ILE A 178 -2.87 20.91 -14.14
N ALA A 179 -3.94 21.69 -14.17
CA ALA A 179 -5.14 21.45 -13.40
C ALA A 179 -6.21 20.81 -14.28
N ILE A 180 -6.70 19.64 -13.88
CA ILE A 180 -7.71 18.86 -14.59
C ILE A 180 -8.99 18.86 -13.72
N PRO A 181 -10.12 19.39 -14.21
CA PRO A 181 -11.35 19.42 -13.44
C PRO A 181 -12.03 18.05 -13.44
N ILE A 182 -12.39 17.55 -12.25
CA ILE A 182 -13.17 16.31 -12.11
C ILE A 182 -14.58 16.68 -11.68
N ARG A 183 -15.50 16.66 -12.64
CA ARG A 183 -16.92 16.95 -12.46
C ARG A 183 -17.72 15.66 -12.24
N ASP A 184 -18.86 15.75 -11.56
CA ASP A 184 -19.80 14.63 -11.50
C ASP A 184 -20.76 14.61 -12.69
N GLY A 185 -21.69 13.66 -12.71
CA GLY A 185 -22.66 13.50 -13.78
C GLY A 185 -23.68 14.65 -13.93
N HIS A 186 -23.69 15.62 -13.00
CA HIS A 186 -24.47 16.85 -13.05
C HIS A 186 -23.61 18.07 -13.44
N GLY A 187 -22.32 17.88 -13.75
CA GLY A 187 -21.40 18.95 -14.11
C GLY A 187 -20.79 19.68 -12.91
N VAL A 188 -21.11 19.29 -11.68
CA VAL A 188 -20.60 19.96 -10.48
C VAL A 188 -19.15 19.57 -10.24
N LEU A 189 -18.25 20.54 -10.08
CA LEU A 189 -16.84 20.28 -9.80
C LEU A 189 -16.66 19.65 -8.42
N LYS A 190 -16.05 18.46 -8.38
CA LYS A 190 -15.84 17.69 -7.14
C LYS A 190 -14.38 17.49 -6.78
N ASN A 191 -13.45 17.72 -7.70
CA ASN A 191 -12.02 17.68 -7.45
C ASN A 191 -11.28 18.47 -8.53
N ILE A 192 -10.09 18.96 -8.17
CA ILE A 192 -9.11 19.51 -9.12
C ILE A 192 -7.89 18.59 -9.04
N ARG A 193 -7.62 17.85 -10.12
CA ARG A 193 -6.45 16.96 -10.20
C ARG A 193 -5.27 17.75 -10.75
N LEU A 194 -4.16 17.76 -10.01
CA LEU A 194 -2.95 18.51 -10.36
C LEU A 194 -1.92 17.55 -10.94
N TYR A 195 -1.72 17.64 -12.25
CA TYR A 195 -0.84 16.79 -13.04
C TYR A 195 0.51 17.45 -13.29
N GLN A 196 1.61 16.77 -13.02
CA GLN A 196 2.96 17.23 -13.35
C GLN A 196 3.59 16.34 -14.43
N PRO A 197 3.69 16.80 -15.69
CA PRO A 197 4.32 16.02 -16.75
C PRO A 197 5.79 15.69 -16.42
N GLY A 198 6.17 14.43 -16.64
CA GLY A 198 7.54 13.93 -16.42
C GLY A 198 7.93 13.68 -14.96
N ALA A 199 7.03 13.86 -13.99
CA ALA A 199 7.33 13.53 -12.59
C ALA A 199 7.28 12.01 -12.34
N LYS A 200 8.32 11.45 -11.71
CA LYS A 200 8.40 10.03 -11.33
C LYS A 200 7.50 9.68 -10.12
N GLN A 201 7.28 10.64 -9.23
CA GLN A 201 6.45 10.48 -8.02
C GLN A 201 5.46 11.63 -7.90
N TYR A 202 4.29 11.35 -7.33
CA TYR A 202 3.20 12.34 -7.16
C TYR A 202 2.83 13.04 -8.48
N LYS A 203 2.93 12.29 -9.59
CA LYS A 203 2.64 12.74 -10.96
C LYS A 203 1.25 13.34 -11.07
N LEU A 204 0.28 12.79 -10.34
CA LEU A 204 -1.09 13.28 -10.27
C LEU A 204 -1.60 13.28 -8.83
N ILE A 205 -2.00 14.44 -8.32
CA ILE A 205 -2.49 14.59 -6.94
C ILE A 205 -3.87 15.25 -6.93
N SER A 206 -4.69 14.91 -5.94
CA SER A 206 -5.96 15.61 -5.71
C SER A 206 -5.75 16.99 -5.08
N TRP A 207 -6.77 17.85 -5.20
CA TRP A 207 -6.77 19.22 -4.70
C TRP A 207 -6.36 19.34 -3.23
N GLY A 208 -6.84 18.41 -2.40
CA GLY A 208 -6.54 18.35 -0.98
C GLY A 208 -6.97 17.04 -0.35
N LYS A 209 -6.73 16.92 0.96
CA LYS A 209 -7.23 15.80 1.76
C LYS A 209 -8.77 15.78 1.69
N GLY A 210 -9.36 14.62 1.42
CA GLY A 210 -10.82 14.44 1.29
C GLY A 210 -11.37 14.51 -0.14
N TYR A 211 -10.61 15.01 -1.11
CA TYR A 211 -11.08 15.11 -2.51
C TYR A 211 -10.80 13.84 -3.35
N GLY A 212 -9.95 12.93 -2.86
CA GLY A 212 -9.48 11.73 -3.57
C GLY A 212 -10.49 10.59 -3.75
N LYS A 213 -11.80 10.83 -3.54
CA LYS A 213 -12.83 9.82 -3.85
C LYS A 213 -12.83 9.55 -5.36
N GLY A 214 -12.81 8.27 -5.73
CA GLY A 214 -12.85 7.85 -7.13
C GLY A 214 -14.11 8.33 -7.84
N ARG A 215 -13.93 8.79 -9.08
CA ARG A 215 -14.93 9.34 -10.01
C ARG A 215 -14.55 9.01 -11.44
N LEU A 216 -15.48 9.16 -12.38
CA LEU A 216 -15.21 9.08 -13.81
C LEU A 216 -14.65 10.39 -14.35
N PHE A 217 -13.78 10.30 -15.35
CA PHE A 217 -13.27 11.43 -16.12
C PHE A 217 -13.16 11.06 -17.61
N PRO A 218 -13.79 11.80 -18.53
CA PRO A 218 -14.86 12.78 -18.28
C PRO A 218 -16.02 12.14 -17.50
N ALA A 219 -16.94 12.95 -16.97
CA ALA A 219 -18.02 12.45 -16.12
C ALA A 219 -18.94 11.41 -16.82
N ARG A 220 -19.00 11.48 -18.16
CA ARG A 220 -19.68 10.55 -19.06
C ARG A 220 -18.87 10.42 -20.36
N PRO A 221 -18.91 9.27 -21.04
CA PRO A 221 -18.34 9.18 -22.38
C PRO A 221 -19.23 9.96 -23.37
N GLY A 222 -18.67 10.25 -24.54
CA GLY A 222 -19.42 10.73 -25.69
C GLY A 222 -20.45 9.72 -26.21
N PRO A 223 -21.31 10.12 -27.15
CA PRO A 223 -22.45 9.32 -27.57
C PRO A 223 -22.08 8.13 -28.48
N SER A 224 -20.96 8.18 -29.20
CA SER A 224 -20.56 7.14 -30.18
C SER A 224 -19.97 5.89 -29.53
N ASP A 225 -20.16 4.73 -30.15
CA ASP A 225 -19.45 3.51 -29.77
C ASP A 225 -18.29 3.23 -30.74
N PRO A 226 -17.23 2.51 -30.30
CA PRO A 226 -17.03 2.02 -28.94
C PRO A 226 -16.54 3.11 -27.95
N VAL A 227 -16.81 2.90 -26.67
CA VAL A 227 -16.23 3.69 -25.57
C VAL A 227 -14.87 3.10 -25.18
N LEU A 228 -13.81 3.89 -25.34
CA LEU A 228 -12.46 3.53 -24.94
C LEU A 228 -12.24 3.81 -23.44
N LEU A 229 -12.06 2.76 -22.65
CA LEU A 229 -11.79 2.87 -21.22
C LEU A 229 -10.27 2.86 -20.97
N CYS A 230 -9.70 4.02 -20.67
CA CYS A 230 -8.28 4.19 -20.39
C CYS A 230 -7.95 4.02 -18.89
N GLU A 231 -6.71 3.69 -18.55
CA GLU A 231 -6.28 3.45 -17.16
C GLU A 231 -6.25 4.72 -16.29
N GLY A 232 -5.91 5.87 -16.88
CA GLY A 232 -5.78 7.11 -16.15
C GLY A 232 -6.23 8.35 -16.92
N GLU A 233 -6.28 9.49 -16.21
CA GLU A 233 -6.78 10.74 -16.77
C GLU A 233 -5.92 11.23 -17.93
N ALA A 234 -4.61 11.02 -17.85
CA ALA A 234 -3.68 11.51 -18.86
C ALA A 234 -3.82 10.80 -20.21
N ASP A 235 -4.06 9.49 -20.18
CA ASP A 235 -4.26 8.66 -21.37
C ASP A 235 -5.65 8.86 -21.95
N THR A 236 -6.64 9.15 -21.10
CA THR A 236 -7.96 9.59 -21.56
C THR A 236 -7.90 10.89 -22.34
N ILE A 237 -7.13 11.88 -21.86
CA ILE A 237 -6.95 13.15 -22.58
C ILE A 237 -6.21 12.90 -23.90
N CYS A 238 -5.22 12.01 -23.91
CA CYS A 238 -4.51 11.61 -25.13
C CYS A 238 -5.47 10.99 -26.16
N ALA A 239 -6.28 10.01 -25.74
CA ALA A 239 -7.29 9.39 -26.60
C ALA A 239 -8.29 10.41 -27.19
N ILE A 240 -8.84 11.29 -26.36
CA ILE A 240 -9.75 12.35 -26.81
C ILE A 240 -9.06 13.31 -27.79
N SER A 241 -7.77 13.59 -27.58
CA SER A 241 -6.98 14.45 -28.47
C SER A 241 -6.80 13.85 -29.87
N HIS A 242 -6.77 12.52 -29.95
CA HIS A 242 -6.72 11.76 -31.20
C HIS A 242 -8.10 11.37 -31.75
N GLY A 243 -9.19 11.91 -31.18
CA GLY A 243 -10.55 11.77 -31.71
C GLY A 243 -11.35 10.59 -31.17
N PHE A 244 -10.85 9.86 -30.18
CA PHE A 244 -11.54 8.70 -29.62
C PHE A 244 -12.53 9.09 -28.52
N ASN A 245 -13.65 8.35 -28.44
CA ASN A 245 -14.58 8.48 -27.34
C ASN A 245 -14.02 7.78 -26.09
N ALA A 246 -13.31 8.51 -25.23
CA ALA A 246 -12.59 7.92 -24.11
C ALA A 246 -13.06 8.39 -22.73
N ILE A 247 -12.87 7.52 -21.74
CA ILE A 247 -13.19 7.74 -20.32
C ILE A 247 -12.25 6.93 -19.42
N THR A 248 -12.10 7.33 -18.16
CA THR A 248 -11.36 6.60 -17.13
C THR A 248 -12.00 6.68 -15.75
N GLN A 249 -11.53 5.86 -14.81
CA GLN A 249 -11.68 6.09 -13.38
C GLN A 249 -10.45 6.81 -12.82
N THR A 250 -10.68 7.89 -12.08
CA THR A 250 -9.62 8.67 -11.37
C THR A 250 -8.90 7.90 -10.25
N THR A 251 -9.28 6.64 -10.00
CA THR A 251 -8.65 5.71 -9.06
C THR A 251 -8.72 4.30 -9.62
N LYS A 252 -7.62 3.54 -9.58
CA LYS A 252 -7.61 2.11 -9.91
C LYS A 252 -8.42 1.34 -8.87
N ARG A 253 -9.49 0.67 -9.28
CA ARG A 253 -10.38 -0.11 -8.40
C ARG A 253 -10.64 -1.48 -9.02
N MET A 254 -10.52 -2.52 -8.21
CA MET A 254 -10.89 -3.88 -8.62
C MET A 254 -12.40 -4.06 -8.76
N ARG A 255 -13.21 -3.32 -7.99
CA ARG A 255 -14.68 -3.36 -8.07
C ARG A 255 -15.27 -1.98 -8.28
N TRP A 256 -16.15 -1.87 -9.27
CA TRP A 256 -16.72 -0.61 -9.68
C TRP A 256 -18.06 -0.32 -8.98
N PRO A 257 -18.21 0.86 -8.34
CA PRO A 257 -19.51 1.29 -7.80
C PRO A 257 -20.59 1.31 -8.90
N LYS A 258 -21.87 1.05 -8.54
CA LYS A 258 -23.01 1.11 -9.49
C LYS A 258 -23.02 2.42 -10.30
N ALA A 259 -22.72 3.55 -9.64
CA ALA A 259 -22.64 4.86 -10.28
C ALA A 259 -21.57 4.97 -11.38
N HIS A 260 -20.48 4.20 -11.28
CA HIS A 260 -19.42 4.19 -12.30
C HIS A 260 -19.73 3.23 -13.45
N ARG A 261 -20.55 2.20 -13.22
CA ARG A 261 -20.97 1.25 -14.25
C ARG A 261 -22.12 1.80 -15.10
N LYS A 262 -22.99 2.61 -14.51
CA LYS A 262 -24.18 3.17 -15.17
C LYS A 262 -23.92 3.82 -16.53
N PRO A 263 -22.85 4.62 -16.76
CA PRO A 263 -22.59 5.24 -18.07
C PRO A 263 -22.23 4.26 -19.18
N PHE A 264 -21.89 3.00 -18.85
CA PHE A 264 -21.53 1.95 -19.80
C PHE A 264 -22.70 1.02 -20.12
N ALA A 265 -23.87 1.23 -19.52
CA ALA A 265 -25.03 0.37 -19.73
C ALA A 265 -25.44 0.32 -21.22
N GLY A 266 -25.43 -0.88 -21.81
CA GLY A 266 -25.77 -1.11 -23.22
C GLY A 266 -24.73 -0.62 -24.24
N ARG A 267 -23.54 -0.22 -23.82
CA ARG A 267 -22.47 0.32 -24.68
C ARG A 267 -21.49 -0.77 -25.12
N ASP A 268 -20.86 -0.61 -26.28
CA ASP A 268 -19.64 -1.36 -26.62
C ASP A 268 -18.42 -0.68 -26.00
N VAL A 269 -17.66 -1.41 -25.19
CA VAL A 269 -16.54 -0.89 -24.41
C VAL A 269 -15.25 -1.62 -24.76
N VAL A 270 -14.21 -0.88 -25.12
CA VAL A 270 -12.85 -1.40 -25.31
C VAL A 270 -11.96 -0.90 -24.18
N ILE A 271 -11.33 -1.80 -23.43
CA ILE A 271 -10.45 -1.47 -22.31
C ILE A 271 -9.01 -1.38 -22.80
N CYS A 272 -8.39 -0.21 -22.60
CA CYS A 272 -7.08 0.15 -23.10
C CYS A 272 -6.21 0.63 -21.92
N TYR A 273 -5.74 -0.32 -21.13
CA TYR A 273 -4.90 -0.08 -19.94
C TYR A 273 -3.42 -0.28 -20.27
N ASP A 274 -2.52 0.12 -19.37
CA ASP A 274 -1.09 0.14 -19.59
C ASP A 274 -0.55 -1.26 -19.98
N ALA A 275 0.50 -1.28 -20.81
CA ALA A 275 1.18 -2.49 -21.27
C ALA A 275 2.12 -3.05 -20.19
N ASP A 276 1.62 -3.25 -18.97
CA ASP A 276 2.35 -3.84 -17.84
C ASP A 276 1.48 -4.80 -17.01
N LEU A 277 2.09 -5.65 -16.18
CA LEU A 277 1.35 -6.64 -15.39
C LEU A 277 0.24 -6.01 -14.52
N PRO A 278 0.48 -4.88 -13.80
CA PRO A 278 -0.59 -4.17 -13.10
C PRO A 278 -1.73 -3.71 -14.02
N GLY A 279 -1.45 -3.05 -15.14
CA GLY A 279 -2.43 -2.52 -16.09
C GLY A 279 -3.30 -3.64 -16.65
N GLN A 280 -2.69 -4.73 -17.10
CA GLN A 280 -3.41 -5.91 -17.60
C GLN A 280 -4.28 -6.57 -16.52
N LYS A 281 -3.82 -6.62 -15.28
CA LYS A 281 -4.62 -7.11 -14.13
C LYS A 281 -5.85 -6.23 -13.90
N TYR A 282 -5.68 -4.91 -13.88
CA TYR A 282 -6.80 -3.99 -13.67
C TYR A 282 -7.75 -3.93 -14.88
N ALA A 283 -7.25 -4.18 -16.10
CA ALA A 283 -8.07 -4.27 -17.30
C ALA A 283 -9.08 -5.41 -17.20
N ARG A 284 -8.64 -6.59 -16.74
CA ARG A 284 -9.52 -7.74 -16.48
C ARG A 284 -10.56 -7.43 -15.41
N ALA A 285 -10.16 -6.82 -14.29
CA ALA A 285 -11.09 -6.44 -13.22
C ALA A 285 -12.14 -5.40 -13.68
N ALA A 286 -11.75 -4.48 -14.57
CA ALA A 286 -12.67 -3.55 -15.21
C ALA A 286 -13.62 -4.27 -16.17
N ALA A 287 -13.14 -5.25 -16.95
CA ALA A 287 -13.98 -6.07 -17.82
C ALA A 287 -15.03 -6.84 -17.01
N ASP A 288 -14.63 -7.50 -15.92
CA ASP A 288 -15.53 -8.21 -15.02
C ASP A 288 -16.59 -7.28 -14.42
N SER A 289 -16.18 -6.08 -14.03
CA SER A 289 -17.09 -5.07 -13.47
C SER A 289 -18.13 -4.56 -14.47
N LEU A 290 -17.80 -4.57 -15.77
CA LEU A 290 -18.68 -4.11 -16.85
C LEU A 290 -19.45 -5.25 -17.52
N SER A 291 -19.05 -6.49 -17.27
CA SER A 291 -19.78 -7.69 -17.70
C SER A 291 -21.22 -7.67 -17.18
N GLY A 292 -22.18 -7.91 -18.07
CA GLY A 292 -23.61 -7.83 -17.76
C GLY A 292 -24.17 -6.41 -17.63
N VAL A 293 -23.36 -5.36 -17.80
CA VAL A 293 -23.81 -3.96 -17.86
C VAL A 293 -23.65 -3.42 -19.28
N ALA A 294 -22.44 -3.51 -19.83
CA ALA A 294 -22.15 -3.17 -21.22
C ALA A 294 -22.75 -4.22 -22.18
N SER A 295 -23.08 -3.81 -23.41
CA SER A 295 -23.53 -4.74 -24.46
C SER A 295 -22.39 -5.61 -24.95
N ARG A 296 -21.18 -5.03 -25.02
CA ARG A 296 -19.93 -5.71 -25.40
C ARG A 296 -18.77 -5.16 -24.59
N VAL A 297 -17.88 -6.03 -24.15
CA VAL A 297 -16.65 -5.65 -23.44
C VAL A 297 -15.48 -6.34 -24.14
N ARG A 298 -14.48 -5.56 -24.53
CA ARG A 298 -13.31 -6.03 -25.27
C ARG A 298 -12.04 -5.59 -24.59
N LEU A 299 -11.01 -6.42 -24.62
CA LEU A 299 -9.68 -6.07 -24.09
C LEU A 299 -8.78 -5.73 -25.28
N LEU A 300 -8.19 -4.53 -25.28
CA LEU A 300 -7.24 -4.16 -26.30
C LEU A 300 -5.94 -4.95 -26.11
N GLU A 301 -5.50 -5.61 -27.17
CA GLU A 301 -4.21 -6.31 -27.19
C GLU A 301 -3.14 -5.38 -27.74
N TRP A 302 -2.16 -5.04 -26.90
CA TRP A 302 -1.03 -4.23 -27.32
C TRP A 302 -0.06 -5.03 -28.18
N PRO A 303 0.46 -4.45 -29.27
CA PRO A 303 1.54 -5.06 -30.05
C PRO A 303 2.82 -5.24 -29.22
N ASP A 304 3.65 -6.21 -29.59
CA ASP A 304 4.87 -6.55 -28.84
C ASP A 304 5.85 -5.37 -28.67
N PHE A 305 5.87 -4.42 -29.61
CA PHE A 305 6.71 -3.22 -29.52
C PHE A 305 6.37 -2.30 -28.33
N MET A 306 5.23 -2.51 -27.68
CA MET A 306 4.82 -1.81 -26.45
C MET A 306 5.59 -2.27 -25.20
N GLY A 307 6.68 -3.02 -25.39
CA GLY A 307 7.59 -3.42 -24.31
C GLY A 307 7.36 -4.83 -23.81
N ARG A 308 6.87 -5.75 -24.67
CA ARG A 308 6.74 -7.17 -24.31
C ARG A 308 8.12 -7.79 -24.10
N GLU A 309 8.23 -8.60 -23.05
CA GLU A 309 9.46 -9.31 -22.71
C GLU A 309 9.70 -10.48 -23.68
N GLU A 310 10.93 -10.99 -23.75
CA GLU A 310 11.31 -12.10 -24.66
C GLU A 310 10.50 -13.39 -24.41
N ASP A 311 10.02 -13.59 -23.19
CA ASP A 311 9.15 -14.72 -22.81
C ASP A 311 7.66 -14.50 -23.13
N GLY A 312 7.32 -13.38 -23.78
CA GLY A 312 5.96 -13.00 -24.14
C GLY A 312 5.15 -12.38 -22.98
N SER A 313 5.76 -12.18 -21.81
CA SER A 313 5.11 -11.51 -20.68
C SER A 313 5.16 -9.99 -20.80
N TRP A 314 4.30 -9.30 -20.04
CA TRP A 314 4.38 -7.85 -19.90
C TRP A 314 5.34 -7.47 -18.76
N PRO A 315 5.98 -6.30 -18.80
CA PRO A 315 6.86 -5.84 -17.74
C PRO A 315 6.17 -5.82 -16.38
N ALA A 316 6.93 -6.11 -15.31
CA ALA A 316 6.39 -6.14 -13.96
C ALA A 316 5.86 -4.77 -13.46
N LYS A 317 6.35 -3.67 -14.05
CA LYS A 317 5.94 -2.29 -13.77
C LYS A 317 6.44 -1.34 -14.85
N ALA A 318 5.74 -0.22 -15.02
CA ALA A 318 6.20 0.89 -15.87
C ALA A 318 6.38 0.49 -17.34
N GLY A 319 5.47 -0.34 -17.85
CA GLY A 319 5.33 -0.58 -19.28
C GLY A 319 4.78 0.65 -20.00
N ASP A 320 4.75 0.57 -21.32
CA ASP A 320 4.31 1.68 -22.16
C ASP A 320 2.79 1.93 -22.00
N ASP A 321 2.39 3.19 -21.97
CA ASP A 321 0.99 3.62 -21.88
C ASP A 321 0.43 4.04 -23.27
N LEU A 322 -0.86 4.37 -23.35
CA LEU A 322 -1.47 4.88 -24.59
C LEU A 322 -0.78 6.17 -25.09
N THR A 323 -0.23 6.96 -24.18
CA THR A 323 0.56 8.14 -24.56
C THR A 323 1.84 7.72 -25.29
N ASP A 324 2.54 6.70 -24.80
CA ASP A 324 3.74 6.17 -25.44
C ASP A 324 3.44 5.58 -26.83
N PHE A 325 2.30 4.92 -27.02
CA PHE A 325 1.85 4.45 -28.35
C PHE A 325 1.88 5.57 -29.40
N PHE A 326 1.34 6.75 -29.08
CA PHE A 326 1.32 7.89 -30.00
C PHE A 326 2.65 8.67 -30.02
N VAL A 327 3.24 8.93 -28.85
CA VAL A 327 4.35 9.89 -28.71
C VAL A 327 5.72 9.23 -28.86
N LYS A 328 5.93 8.07 -28.21
CA LYS A 328 7.20 7.33 -28.24
C LYS A 328 7.30 6.50 -29.51
N HIS A 329 6.22 5.82 -29.88
CA HIS A 329 6.18 4.90 -31.03
C HIS A 329 5.66 5.52 -32.32
N GLY A 330 5.20 6.79 -32.27
CA GLY A 330 4.84 7.56 -33.46
C GLY A 330 3.65 7.02 -34.25
N LYS A 331 2.76 6.25 -33.61
CA LYS A 331 1.61 5.63 -34.27
C LYS A 331 0.53 6.65 -34.62
N ALA A 332 -0.22 6.38 -35.67
CA ALA A 332 -1.34 7.20 -36.11
C ALA A 332 -2.65 6.77 -35.42
N PRO A 333 -3.68 7.64 -35.37
CA PRO A 333 -5.01 7.25 -34.89
C PRO A 333 -5.58 6.03 -35.63
N ALA A 334 -5.30 5.87 -36.92
CA ALA A 334 -5.73 4.70 -37.70
C ALA A 334 -5.13 3.37 -37.17
N ASP A 335 -3.92 3.41 -36.61
CA ASP A 335 -3.29 2.22 -36.02
C ASP A 335 -4.04 1.79 -34.74
N LEU A 336 -4.38 2.74 -33.86
CA LEU A 336 -5.17 2.44 -32.67
C LEU A 336 -6.59 1.99 -33.04
N GLN A 337 -7.19 2.60 -34.06
CA GLN A 337 -8.50 2.20 -34.57
C GLN A 337 -8.49 0.74 -35.02
N THR A 338 -7.43 0.32 -35.72
CA THR A 338 -7.23 -1.09 -36.11
C THR A 338 -7.14 -2.01 -34.89
N LEU A 339 -6.40 -1.63 -33.84
CA LEU A 339 -6.32 -2.40 -32.60
C LEU A 339 -7.68 -2.48 -31.87
N ILE A 340 -8.45 -1.39 -31.88
CA ILE A 340 -9.80 -1.34 -31.31
C ILE A 340 -10.73 -2.27 -32.07
N GLU A 341 -10.65 -2.34 -33.39
CA GLU A 341 -11.48 -3.22 -34.23
C GLU A 341 -11.12 -4.70 -34.04
N MET A 342 -9.82 -5.00 -33.92
CA MET A 342 -9.30 -6.35 -33.69
C MET A 342 -9.41 -6.81 -32.24
N ALA A 343 -9.70 -5.92 -31.30
CA ALA A 343 -9.76 -6.24 -29.87
C ALA A 343 -10.73 -7.41 -29.61
N PRO A 344 -10.26 -8.54 -29.05
CA PRO A 344 -11.14 -9.67 -28.77
C PRO A 344 -12.17 -9.28 -27.71
N GLU A 345 -13.34 -9.91 -27.79
CA GLU A 345 -14.25 -9.89 -26.65
C GLU A 345 -13.51 -10.42 -25.43
N ALA A 346 -13.62 -9.66 -24.33
CA ALA A 346 -13.16 -10.13 -23.05
C ALA A 346 -13.84 -11.48 -22.86
N ALA A 347 -13.05 -12.55 -22.83
CA ALA A 347 -13.58 -13.86 -22.53
C ALA A 347 -14.42 -13.66 -21.28
N LYS A 348 -15.72 -13.97 -21.36
CA LYS A 348 -16.43 -14.32 -20.13
C LYS A 348 -15.55 -15.41 -19.57
N GLU A 349 -14.76 -15.13 -18.53
CA GLU A 349 -14.30 -16.22 -17.70
C GLU A 349 -15.58 -17.01 -17.49
N LYS A 350 -15.64 -18.25 -18.01
CA LYS A 350 -16.68 -19.22 -17.66
C LYS A 350 -16.76 -19.05 -16.16
N GLY A 351 -17.85 -18.44 -15.69
CA GLY A 351 -17.80 -17.66 -14.46
C GLY A 351 -16.91 -18.39 -13.48
N ARG A 352 -15.80 -17.77 -13.06
CA ARG A 352 -15.27 -18.10 -11.74
C ARG A 352 -16.46 -17.88 -10.85
N SER A 353 -17.14 -18.99 -10.56
CA SER A 353 -18.59 -19.04 -10.38
C SER A 353 -19.03 -17.76 -9.68
N GLY A 354 -19.65 -16.86 -10.46
CA GLY A 354 -20.69 -16.04 -9.89
C GLY A 354 -21.71 -17.07 -9.52
N VAL A 355 -21.57 -17.59 -8.32
CA VAL A 355 -22.32 -18.76 -7.97
C VAL A 355 -23.75 -18.30 -8.03
N GLY A 356 -24.57 -19.04 -8.77
CA GLY A 356 -26.00 -18.88 -8.63
C GLY A 356 -26.38 -18.92 -7.14
N PRO A 357 -27.56 -18.41 -6.77
CA PRO A 357 -28.05 -18.34 -5.39
C PRO A 357 -27.90 -19.64 -4.54
N GLY A 358 -27.55 -20.78 -5.14
CA GLY A 358 -27.23 -22.05 -4.51
C GLY A 358 -25.95 -22.13 -3.64
N GLU A 359 -24.78 -21.52 -3.96
CA GLU A 359 -23.62 -21.62 -3.02
C GLU A 359 -23.77 -20.65 -1.85
N ALA A 360 -24.36 -19.47 -2.05
CA ALA A 360 -24.61 -18.56 -0.93
C ALA A 360 -25.49 -19.25 0.12
N ALA A 361 -26.53 -19.97 -0.31
CA ALA A 361 -27.39 -20.78 0.57
C ALA A 361 -26.62 -21.85 1.36
N ALA A 362 -25.53 -22.40 0.82
CA ALA A 362 -24.69 -23.36 1.54
C ALA A 362 -24.02 -22.76 2.80
N PHE A 363 -23.96 -21.43 2.91
CA PHE A 363 -23.45 -20.74 4.10
C PHE A 363 -24.56 -20.35 5.08
N PHE A 364 -25.80 -20.79 4.88
CA PHE A 364 -26.92 -20.57 5.79
C PHE A 364 -27.42 -21.91 6.32
N ALA A 365 -27.77 -21.94 7.60
CA ALA A 365 -28.36 -23.13 8.21
C ALA A 365 -29.29 -22.74 9.36
N VAL A 366 -30.23 -23.63 9.67
CA VAL A 366 -31.08 -23.53 10.85
C VAL A 366 -30.18 -23.71 12.09
N GLY A 367 -30.12 -22.69 12.95
CA GLY A 367 -29.42 -22.78 14.23
C GLY A 367 -30.26 -23.44 15.31
N ILE A 368 -29.67 -23.60 16.50
CA ILE A 368 -30.32 -24.21 17.69
C ILE A 368 -31.63 -23.48 18.09
N ASN A 369 -31.79 -22.21 17.71
CA ASN A 369 -32.98 -21.41 17.99
C ASN A 369 -34.03 -21.47 16.86
N ASP A 370 -33.99 -22.51 16.02
CA ASP A 370 -34.84 -22.71 14.82
C ASP A 370 -34.85 -21.56 13.81
N ARG A 371 -33.85 -20.69 13.86
CA ARG A 371 -33.68 -19.57 12.92
C ARG A 371 -32.72 -19.95 11.81
N TYR A 372 -33.18 -19.80 10.56
CA TYR A 372 -32.34 -19.86 9.38
C TYR A 372 -31.47 -18.61 9.29
N ALA A 373 -30.16 -18.78 9.42
CA ALA A 373 -29.22 -17.65 9.51
C ALA A 373 -27.87 -17.98 8.88
N PHE A 374 -27.17 -16.92 8.45
CA PHE A 374 -25.81 -16.99 7.95
C PHE A 374 -24.86 -17.60 8.98
N LYS A 375 -23.98 -18.50 8.53
CA LYS A 375 -22.96 -19.18 9.32
C LYS A 375 -21.58 -18.76 8.80
N PRO A 376 -20.93 -17.76 9.43
CA PRO A 376 -19.60 -17.27 9.00
C PRO A 376 -18.54 -18.38 8.89
N ARG A 377 -18.69 -19.42 9.71
CA ARG A 377 -17.82 -20.60 9.76
C ARG A 377 -17.79 -21.38 8.45
N LEU A 378 -18.96 -21.65 7.86
CA LEU A 378 -19.07 -22.44 6.62
C LEU A 378 -18.41 -21.70 5.45
N LEU A 379 -18.62 -20.38 5.38
CA LEU A 379 -17.94 -19.55 4.38
C LEU A 379 -16.42 -19.54 4.59
N ALA A 380 -15.95 -19.46 5.83
CA ALA A 380 -14.53 -19.47 6.13
C ALA A 380 -13.85 -20.80 5.75
N GLU A 381 -14.49 -21.94 6.02
CA GLU A 381 -14.00 -23.26 5.61
C GLU A 381 -13.91 -23.38 4.09
N ARG A 382 -14.96 -22.96 3.37
CA ARG A 382 -14.95 -22.92 1.90
C ARG A 382 -13.82 -22.04 1.36
N ILE A 383 -13.55 -20.88 1.97
CA ILE A 383 -12.43 -20.02 1.56
C ILE A 383 -11.09 -20.75 1.75
N LEU A 384 -10.93 -21.48 2.85
CA LEU A 384 -9.71 -22.22 3.17
C LEU A 384 -9.49 -23.44 2.26
N GLU A 385 -10.54 -23.99 1.64
CA GLU A 385 -10.40 -24.99 0.58
C GLU A 385 -9.82 -24.41 -0.73
N ASP A 386 -10.11 -23.14 -1.03
CA ASP A 386 -9.59 -22.46 -2.23
C ASP A 386 -8.22 -21.82 -2.01
N MET A 387 -7.92 -21.50 -0.75
CA MET A 387 -6.75 -20.72 -0.35
C MET A 387 -6.12 -21.33 0.89
N ASP A 388 -4.93 -21.88 0.74
CA ASP A 388 -4.05 -22.18 1.86
C ASP A 388 -3.60 -20.85 2.49
N ILE A 389 -4.21 -20.51 3.63
CA ILE A 389 -3.88 -19.35 4.45
C ILE A 389 -3.21 -19.81 5.73
N CYS A 390 -2.24 -19.02 6.20
CA CYS A 390 -1.60 -19.18 7.50
C CYS A 390 -1.57 -17.82 8.21
N SER A 391 -1.98 -17.77 9.47
CA SER A 391 -1.99 -16.59 10.32
C SER A 391 -0.96 -16.76 11.42
N ASP A 392 -0.04 -15.80 11.54
CA ASP A 392 0.87 -15.73 12.68
C ASP A 392 0.18 -14.98 13.83
N PRO A 393 -0.20 -15.66 14.93
CA PRO A 393 -0.93 -15.02 16.02
C PRO A 393 -0.06 -14.03 16.81
N MET A 394 1.27 -14.15 16.78
CA MET A 394 2.16 -13.25 17.51
C MET A 394 2.32 -11.91 16.79
N THR A 395 2.40 -11.93 15.46
CA THR A 395 2.64 -10.73 14.65
C THR A 395 1.38 -10.19 13.98
N GLY A 396 0.33 -10.99 13.87
CA GLY A 396 -0.91 -10.70 13.15
C GLY A 396 -0.78 -10.76 11.61
N ILE A 397 0.39 -11.13 11.10
CA ILE A 397 0.68 -11.21 9.66
C ILE A 397 -0.05 -12.43 9.08
N LEU A 398 -0.61 -12.23 7.88
CA LEU A 398 -1.21 -13.30 7.08
C LEU A 398 -0.27 -13.73 5.97
N TYR A 399 -0.27 -15.02 5.73
CA TYR A 399 0.47 -15.65 4.66
C TYR A 399 -0.47 -16.49 3.79
N ARG A 400 -0.13 -16.60 2.50
CA ARG A 400 -0.76 -17.50 1.55
C ARG A 400 0.30 -18.43 0.98
N TRP A 401 -0.02 -19.71 0.86
CA TRP A 401 0.86 -20.64 0.16
C TRP A 401 0.78 -20.39 -1.35
N ASN A 402 1.93 -20.20 -2.01
CA ASN A 402 1.99 -19.97 -3.46
C ASN A 402 2.36 -21.22 -4.28
N GLY A 403 2.51 -22.37 -3.62
CA GLY A 403 3.03 -23.62 -4.22
C GLY A 403 4.46 -23.94 -3.80
N GLU A 404 5.24 -22.95 -3.40
CA GLU A 404 6.66 -23.09 -3.07
C GLU A 404 6.99 -22.61 -1.65
N TYR A 405 6.43 -21.47 -1.24
CA TYR A 405 6.60 -20.89 0.09
C TYR A 405 5.37 -20.07 0.50
N TRP A 406 5.34 -19.65 1.77
CA TRP A 406 4.31 -18.80 2.34
C TRP A 406 4.61 -17.33 2.08
N GLU A 407 3.94 -16.72 1.11
CA GLU A 407 4.07 -15.30 0.81
C GLU A 407 3.14 -14.46 1.69
N VAL A 408 3.56 -13.23 2.04
CA VAL A 408 2.70 -12.30 2.79
C VAL A 408 1.48 -11.95 1.96
N THR A 409 0.30 -12.07 2.58
CA THR A 409 -0.99 -11.71 1.99
C THR A 409 -1.76 -10.74 2.90
N TYR A 410 -2.90 -10.26 2.44
CA TYR A 410 -3.71 -9.25 3.11
C TYR A 410 -5.17 -9.70 3.18
N GLU A 411 -5.89 -9.21 4.20
CA GLU A 411 -7.31 -9.49 4.40
C GLU A 411 -8.16 -9.18 3.17
N ASP A 412 -7.83 -8.10 2.44
CA ASP A 412 -8.53 -7.70 1.22
C ASP A 412 -8.70 -8.85 0.20
N TYR A 413 -7.75 -9.78 0.11
CA TYR A 413 -7.87 -10.94 -0.79
C TYR A 413 -8.88 -11.98 -0.27
N ILE A 414 -8.90 -12.19 1.04
CA ILE A 414 -9.85 -13.07 1.73
C ILE A 414 -11.26 -12.45 1.65
N GLU A 415 -11.38 -11.14 1.90
CA GLU A 415 -12.62 -10.38 1.73
C GLU A 415 -13.17 -10.51 0.30
N GLN A 416 -12.31 -10.35 -0.71
CA GLN A 416 -12.71 -10.50 -2.11
C GLN A 416 -13.24 -11.91 -2.40
N ARG A 417 -12.61 -12.96 -1.86
CA ARG A 417 -13.09 -14.33 -2.02
C ARG A 417 -14.41 -14.55 -1.31
N ALA A 418 -14.56 -14.07 -0.08
CA ALA A 418 -15.81 -14.12 0.68
C ALA A 418 -16.95 -13.43 -0.05
N ILE A 419 -16.73 -12.24 -0.61
CA ILE A 419 -17.74 -11.51 -1.37
C ILE A 419 -18.08 -12.26 -2.66
N ALA A 420 -17.10 -12.87 -3.33
CA ALA A 420 -17.35 -13.66 -4.54
C ALA A 420 -18.24 -14.88 -4.26
N LEU A 421 -17.94 -15.64 -3.20
CA LEU A 421 -18.72 -16.80 -2.77
C LEU A 421 -20.13 -16.43 -2.31
N LEU A 422 -20.30 -15.29 -1.64
CA LEU A 422 -21.61 -14.79 -1.20
C LEU A 422 -22.45 -14.17 -2.32
N GLY A 423 -21.83 -13.74 -3.42
CA GLY A 423 -22.52 -13.07 -4.53
C GLY A 423 -23.37 -11.87 -4.08
N ASP A 424 -24.63 -11.84 -4.53
CA ASP A 424 -25.60 -10.77 -4.22
C ASP A 424 -26.02 -10.73 -2.74
N GLU A 425 -25.86 -11.83 -2.00
CA GLU A 425 -26.15 -11.90 -0.57
C GLU A 425 -25.03 -11.28 0.29
N SER A 426 -23.93 -10.81 -0.31
CA SER A 426 -22.80 -10.27 0.43
C SER A 426 -23.15 -9.05 1.28
N ARG A 427 -22.91 -9.15 2.59
CA ARG A 427 -23.02 -8.05 3.56
C ARG A 427 -21.67 -7.80 4.22
N SER A 428 -21.33 -6.53 4.48
CA SER A 428 -20.03 -6.17 5.05
C SER A 428 -19.77 -6.81 6.42
N SER A 429 -20.79 -7.01 7.25
CA SER A 429 -20.65 -7.72 8.53
C SER A 429 -20.30 -9.20 8.32
N TRP A 430 -21.00 -9.88 7.41
CA TRP A 430 -20.79 -11.30 7.12
C TRP A 430 -19.41 -11.59 6.55
N VAL A 431 -18.93 -10.73 5.65
CA VAL A 431 -17.58 -10.80 5.10
C VAL A 431 -16.54 -10.67 6.22
N LYS A 432 -16.69 -9.66 7.08
CA LYS A 432 -15.76 -9.45 8.22
C LYS A 432 -15.77 -10.62 9.20
N ASP A 433 -16.96 -11.15 9.51
CA ASP A 433 -17.10 -12.31 10.40
C ASP A 433 -16.42 -13.54 9.79
N ALA A 434 -16.58 -13.78 8.49
CA ALA A 434 -15.91 -14.88 7.80
C ALA A 434 -14.38 -14.70 7.76
N VAL A 435 -13.86 -13.50 7.46
CA VAL A 435 -12.41 -13.20 7.51
C VAL A 435 -11.85 -13.46 8.90
N ASN A 436 -12.55 -13.02 9.95
CA ASN A 436 -12.16 -13.30 11.33
C ASN A 436 -12.13 -14.81 11.64
N GLN A 437 -13.07 -15.58 11.10
CA GLN A 437 -13.06 -17.04 11.21
C GLN A 437 -11.90 -17.67 10.44
N VAL A 438 -11.62 -17.24 9.20
CA VAL A 438 -10.47 -17.69 8.41
C VAL A 438 -9.17 -17.48 9.19
N ARG A 439 -8.95 -16.30 9.78
CA ARG A 439 -7.77 -16.03 10.61
C ARG A 439 -7.63 -17.02 11.76
N LYS A 440 -8.69 -17.20 12.55
CA LYS A 440 -8.68 -18.08 13.72
C LYS A 440 -8.45 -19.54 13.33
N LEU A 441 -8.94 -19.95 12.17
CA LEU A 441 -8.79 -21.29 11.63
C LEU A 441 -7.43 -21.59 11.04
N SER A 442 -6.78 -20.57 10.50
CA SER A 442 -5.49 -20.67 9.81
C SER A 442 -4.31 -20.35 10.73
N ASN A 443 -4.51 -20.27 12.04
CA ASN A 443 -3.42 -19.99 12.96
C ASN A 443 -2.31 -21.04 12.84
N LEU A 444 -1.06 -20.57 12.92
CA LEU A 444 0.09 -21.46 13.09
C LEU A 444 -0.18 -22.45 14.24
N PRO A 445 0.16 -23.74 14.05
CA PRO A 445 0.02 -24.73 15.12
C PRO A 445 0.81 -24.32 16.36
N ALA A 446 0.32 -24.70 17.53
CA ALA A 446 1.00 -24.41 18.79
C ALA A 446 2.46 -24.89 18.76
N GLY A 447 3.40 -24.03 19.15
CA GLY A 447 4.83 -24.32 19.15
C GLY A 447 5.52 -24.19 17.78
N ARG A 448 4.79 -23.85 16.71
CA ARG A 448 5.37 -23.55 15.39
C ARG A 448 5.53 -22.05 15.18
N ALA A 449 6.51 -21.66 14.38
CA ALA A 449 6.70 -20.29 13.92
C ALA A 449 7.07 -20.27 12.42
N MET A 450 6.87 -19.12 11.75
CA MET A 450 7.35 -18.97 10.38
C MET A 450 8.86 -19.14 10.32
N ASN A 451 9.35 -20.02 9.46
CA ASN A 451 10.76 -20.39 9.31
C ASN A 451 11.39 -20.96 10.60
N ASP A 452 10.64 -21.78 11.33
CA ASP A 452 11.10 -22.39 12.59
C ASP A 452 12.13 -23.52 12.44
N ARG A 453 12.37 -23.98 11.21
CA ARG A 453 13.37 -25.01 10.88
C ARG A 453 14.58 -24.39 10.21
N THR A 454 15.57 -23.98 11.00
CA THR A 454 16.75 -23.24 10.51
C THR A 454 17.69 -24.11 9.66
N GLU A 455 17.60 -25.43 9.78
CA GLU A 455 18.34 -26.39 8.97
C GLU A 455 17.81 -26.53 7.55
N TRP A 456 16.57 -26.08 7.29
CA TRP A 456 15.92 -26.14 5.98
C TRP A 456 15.81 -24.75 5.36
N THR A 457 16.39 -24.58 4.18
CA THR A 457 16.30 -23.36 3.39
C THR A 457 15.44 -23.61 2.15
N CYS A 458 14.44 -22.77 1.94
CA CYS A 458 13.67 -22.77 0.70
C CYS A 458 14.50 -22.17 -0.44
N ILE A 459 14.77 -22.97 -1.48
CA ILE A 459 15.50 -22.59 -2.70
C ILE A 459 14.58 -22.81 -3.92
N LYS A 460 14.96 -22.38 -5.14
CA LYS A 460 14.05 -22.46 -6.31
C LYS A 460 13.45 -23.84 -6.54
N ASN A 461 14.27 -24.90 -6.44
CA ASN A 461 13.85 -26.26 -6.76
C ASN A 461 13.49 -27.13 -5.54
N GLY A 462 13.32 -26.54 -4.36
CA GLY A 462 12.80 -27.28 -3.20
C GLY A 462 13.24 -26.73 -1.84
N MET A 463 13.07 -27.57 -0.83
CA MET A 463 13.56 -27.35 0.52
C MET A 463 14.90 -28.06 0.67
N PHE A 464 15.97 -27.30 0.82
CA PHE A 464 17.34 -27.80 0.93
C PHE A 464 17.80 -27.81 2.38
N ASN A 465 18.26 -28.96 2.86
CA ASN A 465 18.86 -29.07 4.18
C ASN A 465 20.35 -28.73 4.12
N VAL A 466 20.76 -27.66 4.82
CA VAL A 466 22.13 -27.14 4.72
C VAL A 466 23.19 -28.02 5.40
N TYR A 467 22.78 -28.95 6.28
CA TYR A 467 23.69 -29.87 6.96
C TYR A 467 23.81 -31.21 6.23
N THR A 468 22.67 -31.80 5.84
CA THR A 468 22.63 -33.12 5.20
C THR A 468 22.79 -33.04 3.68
N LYS A 469 22.61 -31.85 3.09
CA LYS A 469 22.53 -31.61 1.63
C LYS A 469 21.37 -32.34 0.95
N GLU A 470 20.39 -32.77 1.73
CA GLU A 470 19.15 -33.36 1.22
C GLU A 470 18.27 -32.28 0.57
N LEU A 471 17.73 -32.58 -0.60
CA LEU A 471 16.73 -31.74 -1.27
C LEU A 471 15.37 -32.44 -1.23
N ARG A 472 14.37 -31.78 -0.67
CA ARG A 472 12.97 -32.22 -0.66
C ARG A 472 12.11 -31.31 -1.52
N ALA A 473 10.98 -31.82 -1.98
CA ALA A 473 9.96 -30.99 -2.61
C ALA A 473 9.49 -29.88 -1.66
N HIS A 474 9.05 -28.77 -2.25
CA HIS A 474 8.38 -27.70 -1.52
C HIS A 474 7.19 -28.23 -0.75
N HIS A 475 7.06 -27.80 0.52
CA HIS A 475 5.94 -28.25 1.35
C HIS A 475 5.56 -27.20 2.40
N ARG A 476 4.24 -27.01 2.58
CA ARG A 476 3.68 -26.00 3.48
C ARG A 476 4.11 -26.16 4.94
N ASP A 477 4.37 -27.39 5.39
CA ASP A 477 4.74 -27.68 6.78
C ASP A 477 6.15 -27.20 7.17
N PHE A 478 6.96 -26.75 6.21
CA PHE A 478 8.22 -26.06 6.51
C PHE A 478 8.01 -24.62 6.97
N TYR A 479 6.83 -24.04 6.74
CA TYR A 479 6.51 -22.64 7.05
C TYR A 479 7.58 -21.64 6.55
N ALA A 480 8.24 -21.95 5.43
CA ALA A 480 9.19 -21.04 4.81
C ALA A 480 8.44 -19.81 4.29
N SER A 481 8.87 -18.60 4.66
CA SER A 481 8.23 -17.34 4.27
C SER A 481 9.01 -16.57 3.19
N PHE A 482 10.06 -17.17 2.66
CA PHE A 482 10.93 -16.61 1.65
C PHE A 482 11.54 -17.74 0.83
N GLN A 483 12.11 -17.41 -0.31
CA GLN A 483 12.84 -18.33 -1.17
C GLN A 483 14.16 -17.68 -1.57
N ILE A 484 15.23 -18.48 -1.59
CA ILE A 484 16.52 -18.09 -2.16
C ILE A 484 16.52 -18.44 -3.66
N PRO A 485 16.87 -17.51 -4.56
CA PRO A 485 16.73 -17.69 -6.01
C PRO A 485 17.81 -18.58 -6.65
N VAL A 486 18.19 -19.67 -5.98
CA VAL A 486 19.24 -20.61 -6.37
C VAL A 486 18.63 -21.98 -6.64
N VAL A 487 19.15 -22.71 -7.62
CA VAL A 487 18.82 -24.11 -7.88
C VAL A 487 19.99 -24.96 -7.39
N PHE A 488 19.71 -26.02 -6.63
CA PHE A 488 20.71 -26.97 -6.18
C PHE A 488 20.58 -28.30 -6.93
N ASP A 489 21.66 -28.72 -7.59
CA ASP A 489 21.73 -30.01 -8.28
C ASP A 489 22.83 -30.86 -7.61
N PRO A 490 22.45 -31.95 -6.91
CA PRO A 490 23.43 -32.80 -6.22
C PRO A 490 24.35 -33.57 -7.20
N GLU A 491 23.86 -33.86 -8.40
CA GLU A 491 24.61 -34.60 -9.44
C GLU A 491 25.51 -33.68 -10.27
N ARG A 492 25.15 -32.40 -10.34
CA ARG A 492 25.87 -31.38 -11.11
C ARG A 492 26.12 -30.14 -10.28
N THR A 493 27.10 -30.22 -9.38
CA THR A 493 27.66 -29.03 -8.73
C THR A 493 28.91 -28.56 -9.51
N PRO A 494 28.77 -27.68 -10.52
CA PRO A 494 29.94 -27.18 -11.25
C PRO A 494 30.88 -26.45 -10.30
N ARG A 495 32.19 -26.66 -10.48
CA ARG A 495 33.20 -25.90 -9.77
C ARG A 495 33.04 -24.43 -10.19
N ALA A 496 32.81 -23.55 -9.22
CA ALA A 496 32.62 -22.13 -9.48
C ALA A 496 33.99 -21.45 -9.70
N ASP A 497 34.71 -21.83 -10.76
CA ASP A 497 36.11 -21.44 -10.97
C ASP A 497 36.32 -19.93 -11.01
N ARG A 498 35.37 -19.20 -11.61
CA ARG A 498 35.40 -17.72 -11.62
C ARG A 498 35.25 -17.13 -10.22
N TRP A 499 34.49 -17.76 -9.35
CA TRP A 499 34.33 -17.35 -7.95
C TRP A 499 35.58 -17.66 -7.14
N VAL A 500 36.13 -18.87 -7.28
CA VAL A 500 37.38 -19.27 -6.62
C VAL A 500 38.52 -18.33 -7.01
N ARG A 501 38.68 -18.06 -8.31
CA ARG A 501 39.67 -17.11 -8.82
C ARG A 501 39.48 -15.70 -8.28
N TYR A 502 38.24 -15.22 -8.19
CA TYR A 502 37.96 -13.92 -7.57
C TYR A 502 38.41 -13.86 -6.11
N LEU A 503 38.15 -14.91 -5.33
CA LEU A 503 38.56 -14.97 -3.92
C LEU A 503 40.09 -14.98 -3.79
N GLU A 504 40.78 -15.76 -4.62
CA GLU A 504 42.23 -15.84 -4.67
C GLU A 504 42.87 -14.50 -5.08
N GLU A 505 42.29 -13.79 -6.05
CA GLU A 505 42.80 -12.47 -6.50
C GLU A 505 42.52 -11.36 -5.46
N ALA A 506 41.32 -11.32 -4.87
CA ALA A 506 40.85 -10.22 -4.02
C ALA A 506 41.29 -10.31 -2.56
N VAL A 507 41.32 -11.52 -1.99
CA VAL A 507 41.53 -11.74 -0.56
C VAL A 507 42.92 -12.33 -0.29
N GLN A 508 43.38 -13.24 -1.16
CA GLN A 508 44.70 -13.90 -1.17
C GLN A 508 45.03 -14.78 0.06
N THR A 509 44.43 -14.50 1.21
CA THR A 509 44.63 -15.24 2.47
C THR A 509 43.58 -16.33 2.61
N GLN A 510 44.01 -17.59 2.63
CA GLN A 510 43.13 -18.75 2.57
C GLN A 510 42.16 -18.83 3.76
N GLU A 511 42.62 -18.49 4.97
CA GLU A 511 41.79 -18.51 6.18
C GLU A 511 40.66 -17.47 6.08
N VAL A 512 40.93 -16.29 5.53
CA VAL A 512 39.93 -15.23 5.33
C VAL A 512 38.96 -15.62 4.22
N ILE A 513 39.43 -16.27 3.16
CA ILE A 513 38.58 -16.83 2.10
C ILE A 513 37.60 -17.86 2.69
N MET A 514 38.06 -18.74 3.57
CA MET A 514 37.19 -19.69 4.27
C MET A 514 36.15 -18.97 5.14
N GLN A 515 36.56 -17.99 5.93
CA GLN A 515 35.66 -17.23 6.79
C GLN A 515 34.57 -16.46 6.00
N LEU A 516 34.93 -15.87 4.85
CA LEU A 516 33.97 -15.22 3.96
C LEU A 516 32.93 -16.19 3.41
N GLN A 517 33.36 -17.39 3.01
CA GLN A 517 32.47 -18.43 2.50
C GLN A 517 31.57 -19.00 3.61
N GLU A 518 32.09 -19.20 4.81
CA GLU A 518 31.30 -19.59 5.98
C GLU A 518 30.22 -18.55 6.30
N PHE A 519 30.59 -17.27 6.34
CA PHE A 519 29.62 -16.20 6.57
C PHE A 519 28.56 -16.14 5.46
N ALA A 520 28.98 -16.27 4.20
CA ALA A 520 28.05 -16.35 3.07
C ALA A 520 27.08 -17.53 3.22
N GLY A 521 27.56 -18.69 3.69
CA GLY A 521 26.72 -19.86 3.98
C GLY A 521 25.69 -19.62 5.08
N VAL A 522 26.07 -18.95 6.17
CA VAL A 522 25.13 -18.56 7.24
C VAL A 522 24.03 -17.64 6.71
N CYS A 523 24.37 -16.70 5.82
CA CYS A 523 23.40 -15.81 5.18
C CYS A 523 22.39 -16.51 4.24
N LEU A 524 22.60 -17.78 3.89
CA LEU A 524 21.61 -18.61 3.19
C LEU A 524 20.61 -19.26 4.15
N THR A 525 20.75 -19.02 5.45
CA THR A 525 19.88 -19.55 6.51
C THR A 525 19.29 -18.41 7.33
N ARG A 526 18.39 -18.75 8.26
CA ARG A 526 17.93 -17.81 9.31
C ARG A 526 18.57 -18.07 10.66
N ASP A 527 19.63 -18.86 10.71
CA ASP A 527 20.33 -19.15 11.94
C ASP A 527 21.09 -17.92 12.44
N VAL A 528 20.64 -17.39 13.57
CA VAL A 528 21.24 -16.22 14.24
C VAL A 528 22.04 -16.60 15.48
N LYS A 529 22.27 -17.90 15.75
CA LYS A 529 22.90 -18.38 16.99
C LYS A 529 24.28 -17.79 17.28
N TYR A 530 24.99 -17.35 16.25
CA TYR A 530 26.33 -16.81 16.38
C TYR A 530 26.34 -15.37 16.92
N ALA A 531 25.23 -14.62 16.76
CA ALA A 531 25.13 -13.21 17.12
C ALA A 531 26.34 -12.37 16.65
N LYS A 532 26.82 -12.62 15.41
CA LYS A 532 27.96 -11.92 14.80
C LYS A 532 27.52 -11.04 13.64
N CYS A 533 28.25 -9.95 13.43
CA CYS A 533 28.24 -9.19 12.18
C CYS A 533 29.64 -9.26 11.56
N MET A 534 29.72 -9.23 10.23
CA MET A 534 30.98 -9.21 9.50
C MET A 534 31.29 -7.80 9.04
N ILE A 535 32.50 -7.32 9.37
CA ILE A 535 33.01 -6.03 8.91
C ILE A 535 34.08 -6.30 7.87
N LEU A 536 33.86 -5.84 6.65
CA LEU A 536 34.83 -5.95 5.57
C LEU A 536 35.75 -4.73 5.57
N VAL A 537 37.00 -4.90 6.00
CA VAL A 537 38.01 -3.84 6.09
C VAL A 537 39.07 -4.07 5.03
N GLY A 538 39.37 -3.05 4.24
CA GLY A 538 40.43 -3.09 3.24
C GLY A 538 40.50 -1.81 2.41
N PRO A 539 41.57 -1.62 1.63
CA PRO A 539 41.72 -0.45 0.75
C PRO A 539 40.60 -0.36 -0.29
N GLY A 540 40.43 0.80 -0.91
CA GLY A 540 39.45 0.95 -1.99
C GLY A 540 39.76 0.03 -3.18
N SER A 541 38.73 -0.44 -3.89
CA SER A 541 38.85 -1.25 -5.12
C SER A 541 39.49 -2.65 -4.96
N ASP A 542 39.43 -3.23 -3.77
CA ASP A 542 39.90 -4.60 -3.45
C ASP A 542 38.82 -5.69 -3.64
N GLY A 543 37.66 -5.36 -4.21
CA GLY A 543 36.60 -6.33 -4.46
C GLY A 543 35.56 -6.49 -3.35
N LYS A 544 35.64 -5.79 -2.19
CA LYS A 544 34.59 -5.84 -1.14
C LYS A 544 33.17 -5.64 -1.68
N SER A 545 32.97 -4.60 -2.49
CA SER A 545 31.68 -4.29 -3.09
C SER A 545 31.20 -5.37 -4.07
N ILE A 546 32.11 -6.14 -4.67
CA ILE A 546 31.78 -7.26 -5.55
C ILE A 546 31.27 -8.43 -4.71
N PHE A 547 31.96 -8.79 -3.62
CA PHE A 547 31.50 -9.79 -2.66
C PHE A 547 30.08 -9.50 -2.17
N ILE A 548 29.84 -8.29 -1.68
CA ILE A 548 28.52 -7.85 -1.19
C ILE A 548 27.45 -7.98 -2.29
N LYS A 549 27.76 -7.56 -3.53
CA LYS A 549 26.83 -7.67 -4.66
C LYS A 549 26.50 -9.13 -4.98
N LEU A 550 27.50 -10.02 -4.96
CA LEU A 550 27.30 -11.44 -5.21
C LEU A 550 26.47 -12.08 -4.09
N LEU A 551 26.80 -11.81 -2.83
CA LEU A 551 26.05 -12.32 -1.68
C LEU A 551 24.57 -11.89 -1.74
N ARG A 552 24.29 -10.61 -2.03
CA ARG A 552 22.93 -10.10 -2.21
C ARG A 552 22.18 -10.79 -3.37
N LYS A 553 22.88 -11.12 -4.46
CA LYS A 553 22.29 -11.85 -5.59
C LYS A 553 22.00 -13.31 -5.23
N MET A 554 22.92 -13.97 -4.50
CA MET A 554 22.74 -15.35 -4.06
C MET A 554 21.56 -15.47 -3.12
N VAL A 555 21.48 -14.60 -2.12
CA VAL A 555 20.43 -14.58 -1.10
C VAL A 555 19.08 -14.11 -1.66
N GLY A 556 19.08 -13.30 -2.71
CA GLY A 556 17.89 -12.65 -3.25
C GLY A 556 17.77 -11.20 -2.76
N PRO A 557 17.71 -10.19 -3.66
CA PRO A 557 17.57 -8.79 -3.27
C PRO A 557 16.35 -8.49 -2.38
N GLU A 558 15.26 -9.22 -2.57
CA GLU A 558 14.02 -9.18 -1.78
C GLU A 558 14.22 -9.65 -0.34
N ASN A 559 15.21 -10.50 -0.09
CA ASN A 559 15.56 -11.03 1.23
C ASN A 559 16.58 -10.15 1.96
N CYS A 560 16.99 -9.03 1.36
CA CYS A 560 17.97 -8.10 1.91
C CYS A 560 17.35 -6.82 2.49
N SER A 561 18.03 -6.20 3.45
CA SER A 561 17.85 -4.82 3.90
C SER A 561 19.14 -4.02 3.80
N ALA A 562 19.04 -2.70 3.96
CA ALA A 562 20.19 -1.78 3.96
C ALA A 562 20.08 -0.73 5.08
N VAL A 563 19.86 -1.20 6.31
CA VAL A 563 19.77 -0.34 7.49
C VAL A 563 21.18 -0.09 8.00
N SER A 564 21.55 1.19 8.11
CA SER A 564 22.86 1.57 8.67
C SER A 564 22.93 1.32 10.18
N PHE A 565 24.14 1.17 10.74
CA PHE A 565 24.33 0.99 12.19
C PHE A 565 23.63 2.08 13.03
N ASN A 566 23.75 3.35 12.64
CA ASN A 566 23.08 4.46 13.34
C ASN A 566 21.55 4.40 13.24
N GLU A 567 21.02 3.80 12.17
CA GLU A 567 19.58 3.65 11.98
C GLU A 567 18.99 2.47 12.74
N LEU A 568 19.81 1.51 13.20
CA LEU A 568 19.37 0.41 14.06
C LEU A 568 18.80 0.90 15.40
N GLU A 569 19.09 2.12 15.83
CA GLU A 569 18.46 2.69 17.03
C GLU A 569 17.00 3.11 16.78
N ARG A 570 16.63 3.36 15.52
CA ARG A 570 15.30 3.87 15.15
C ARG A 570 14.33 2.71 14.99
N HIS A 571 13.27 2.69 15.81
CA HIS A 571 12.23 1.64 15.80
C HIS A 571 11.67 1.34 14.39
N PHE A 572 11.37 2.36 13.59
CA PHE A 572 10.84 2.16 12.23
C PHE A 572 11.86 1.53 11.27
N GLN A 573 13.14 1.85 11.41
CA GLN A 573 14.18 1.31 10.54
C GLN A 573 14.52 -0.14 10.93
N ARG A 574 14.57 -0.45 12.23
CA ARG A 574 14.67 -1.84 12.70
C ARG A 574 13.55 -2.73 12.17
N ALA A 575 12.32 -2.22 12.08
CA ALA A 575 11.20 -2.99 11.55
C ALA A 575 11.45 -3.47 10.10
N SER A 576 12.27 -2.76 9.31
CA SER A 576 12.61 -3.18 7.94
C SER A 576 13.53 -4.40 7.86
N LEU A 577 14.16 -4.80 8.98
CA LEU A 577 14.93 -6.05 9.10
C LEU A 577 14.03 -7.28 9.22
N TYR A 578 12.74 -7.08 9.56
CA TYR A 578 11.83 -8.19 9.79
C TYR A 578 11.70 -9.06 8.53
N GLY A 579 11.93 -10.36 8.69
CA GLY A 579 11.87 -11.33 7.60
C GLY A 579 13.04 -11.26 6.61
N LYS A 580 14.05 -10.42 6.85
CA LYS A 580 15.27 -10.37 6.04
C LYS A 580 16.31 -11.34 6.58
N VAL A 581 17.10 -11.91 5.68
CA VAL A 581 18.19 -12.84 6.04
C VAL A 581 19.57 -12.18 5.91
N LEU A 582 19.66 -11.02 5.25
CA LEU A 582 20.88 -10.24 5.12
C LEU A 582 20.61 -8.74 5.26
N ASN A 583 21.37 -8.06 6.12
CA ASN A 583 21.44 -6.60 6.15
C ASN A 583 22.81 -6.13 5.68
N VAL A 584 22.85 -5.22 4.72
CA VAL A 584 24.10 -4.64 4.20
C VAL A 584 24.12 -3.14 4.52
N SER A 585 25.01 -2.75 5.44
CA SER A 585 25.24 -1.34 5.83
C SER A 585 26.39 -0.71 5.08
#